data_AF-U6CTS4-F1
#
_entry.id   AF-U6CTS4-F1
#
_cell.length_a   1.000
_cell.length_b   1.000
_cell.length_c   1.000
_cell.angle_alpha   90.00
_cell.angle_beta   90.00
_cell.angle_gamma   90.00
#
_symmetry.space_group_name_H-M   'P 1'
#
loop_
_entity.id
_entity.type
_entity.pdbx_description
1 polymer ?
#
loop_
_entity_poly.entity_id
_entity_poly.type
_entity_poly.pdbx_seq_one_letter_code
_entity_poly.pdbx_strand_id
1 'polypeptide(L)'
;MGEQGGRPGGLGPWPGLSLLLEILLRPRLPIHTLLDLDSAPAPTPPRPRLRQPTRPALCPPRLAHREEMKWRQWADDWLVHLISPNVYRTPAEALASFDYIVREGKFGAVEGAVAKYMGAAAMYLISKRLKSRHHLQDDVREDLYEAANKWVAAVGKDRPFMGGQKPNLADLAVYGVLRVMEGLEAFDDLMCHTHIKPWYLRMEKAIAEAPQ
;
A
#
# COMPACT_ATOMS: atom_id res chain seq x y z
N MET A 1 -27.40 25.08 -34.67
CA MET A 1 -27.15 25.87 -33.44
C MET A 1 -27.02 24.89 -32.28
N GLY A 2 -25.80 24.70 -31.80
CA GLY A 2 -25.48 23.78 -30.72
C GLY A 2 -24.24 24.28 -30.01
N GLU A 3 -24.39 25.38 -29.28
CA GLU A 3 -23.41 25.80 -28.29
C GLU A 3 -23.58 24.93 -27.04
N GLN A 4 -22.57 24.12 -26.73
CA GLN A 4 -22.23 23.81 -25.35
C GLN A 4 -20.73 24.04 -25.20
N GLY A 5 -20.41 25.20 -24.63
CA GLY A 5 -19.06 25.61 -24.31
C GLY A 5 -18.41 24.62 -23.35
N GLY A 6 -17.26 24.09 -23.76
CA GLY A 6 -16.34 23.38 -22.89
C GLY A 6 -15.92 24.29 -21.75
N ARG A 7 -16.17 23.87 -20.52
CA ARG A 7 -15.53 24.49 -19.36
C ARG A 7 -14.02 24.21 -19.41
N PRO A 8 -13.17 25.18 -19.07
CA PRO A 8 -11.73 24.96 -18.98
C PRO A 8 -11.46 23.94 -17.88
N GLY A 9 -10.51 23.03 -18.14
CA GLY A 9 -10.03 22.04 -17.20
C GLY A 9 -9.66 22.71 -15.89
N GLY A 10 -10.49 22.49 -14.87
CA GLY A 10 -10.16 22.86 -13.52
C GLY A 10 -8.93 22.06 -13.12
N LEU A 11 -7.85 22.77 -12.84
CA LEU A 11 -6.66 22.27 -12.17
C LEU A 11 -7.07 21.84 -10.75
N GLY A 12 -7.75 20.70 -10.65
CA GLY A 12 -8.05 20.05 -9.38
C GLY A 12 -6.74 19.59 -8.75
N PRO A 13 -6.66 19.54 -7.40
CA PRO A 13 -5.50 18.98 -6.74
C PRO A 13 -5.31 17.56 -7.26
N TRP A 14 -4.12 17.29 -7.79
CA TRP A 14 -3.79 16.02 -8.41
C TRP A 14 -4.13 14.89 -7.44
N PRO A 15 -4.79 13.80 -7.85
CA PRO A 15 -5.16 12.72 -6.92
C PRO A 15 -3.96 12.22 -6.10
N GLY A 16 -2.78 12.18 -6.73
CA GLY A 16 -1.50 11.89 -6.06
C GLY A 16 -1.00 13.00 -5.14
N LEU A 17 -1.08 14.29 -5.52
CA LEU A 17 -0.73 15.40 -4.63
C LEU A 17 -1.73 15.54 -3.48
N SER A 18 -3.01 15.22 -3.66
CA SER A 18 -4.02 15.31 -2.60
C SER A 18 -3.75 14.27 -1.51
N LEU A 19 -3.42 13.03 -1.88
CA LEU A 19 -2.99 12.00 -0.94
C LEU A 19 -1.68 12.37 -0.23
N LEU A 20 -0.71 12.93 -0.97
CA LEU A 20 0.58 13.34 -0.43
C LEU A 20 0.49 14.60 0.46
N LEU A 21 -0.37 15.56 0.11
CA LEU A 21 -0.62 16.76 0.91
C LEU A 21 -1.43 16.42 2.17
N GLU A 22 -2.34 15.45 2.10
CA GLU A 22 -3.01 14.88 3.28
C GLU A 22 -2.02 14.16 4.21
N ILE A 23 -1.09 13.36 3.67
CA ILE A 23 -0.01 12.74 4.46
C ILE A 23 0.90 13.80 5.09
N LEU A 24 1.18 14.90 4.39
CA LEU A 24 2.06 15.98 4.87
C LEU A 24 1.40 16.89 5.93
N LEU A 25 0.08 17.12 5.84
CA LEU A 25 -0.66 18.08 6.65
C LEU A 25 -1.48 17.45 7.77
N ARG A 26 -1.58 16.11 7.88
CA ARG A 26 -2.32 15.48 8.99
C ARG A 26 -1.56 15.67 10.32
N PRO A 27 -2.14 16.36 11.33
CA PRO A 27 -1.60 16.33 12.67
C PRO A 27 -1.71 14.91 13.24
N ARG A 28 -0.69 14.52 14.01
CA ARG A 28 -0.53 13.25 14.72
C ARG A 28 -1.81 12.97 15.53
N LEU A 29 -2.69 12.09 15.04
CA LEU A 29 -3.73 11.54 15.90
C LEU A 29 -3.04 10.65 16.95
N PRO A 30 -3.25 10.89 18.26
CA PRO A 30 -2.66 10.05 19.30
C PRO A 30 -3.22 8.63 19.22
N ILE A 31 -2.33 7.62 19.25
CA ILE A 31 -2.62 6.18 19.09
C ILE A 31 -3.25 5.57 20.36
N HIS A 32 -3.87 6.37 21.23
CA HIS A 32 -4.39 5.90 22.53
C HIS A 32 -5.91 5.93 22.66
N THR A 33 -6.66 6.16 21.58
CA THR A 33 -8.14 6.24 21.64
C THR A 33 -8.83 5.33 20.63
N LEU A 34 -8.39 4.07 20.52
CA LEU A 34 -9.25 3.00 19.97
C LEU A 34 -8.84 1.60 20.44
N LEU A 35 -8.63 1.45 21.75
CA LEU A 35 -8.54 0.14 22.41
C LEU A 35 -9.54 0.02 23.58
N ASP A 36 -10.62 0.79 23.53
CA ASP A 36 -11.75 0.68 24.45
C ASP A 36 -13.07 0.76 23.67
N LEU A 37 -13.45 -0.33 22.99
CA LEU A 37 -14.83 -0.67 22.66
C LEU A 37 -14.90 -2.07 22.03
N ASP A 38 -14.62 -3.09 22.85
CA ASP A 38 -15.39 -4.34 22.81
C ASP A 38 -15.36 -4.98 24.21
N SER A 39 -16.01 -4.31 25.17
CA SER A 39 -16.47 -4.97 26.39
C SER A 39 -17.76 -5.71 26.02
N ALA A 40 -17.63 -6.90 25.43
CA ALA A 40 -18.74 -7.82 25.23
C ALA A 40 -18.80 -8.82 26.40
N PRO A 41 -19.99 -9.09 26.98
CA PRO A 41 -20.13 -9.97 28.13
C PRO A 41 -19.81 -11.43 27.76
N ALA A 42 -19.26 -12.17 28.73
CA ALA A 42 -18.85 -13.57 28.58
C ALA A 42 -19.99 -14.46 28.03
N PRO A 43 -19.72 -15.36 27.06
CA PRO A 43 -20.73 -16.28 26.58
C PRO A 43 -21.01 -17.40 27.59
N THR A 44 -22.29 -17.65 27.84
CA THR A 44 -22.80 -18.79 28.62
C THR A 44 -22.44 -20.13 27.96
N PRO A 45 -22.16 -21.19 28.73
CA PRO A 45 -21.68 -22.46 28.18
C PRO A 45 -22.83 -23.28 27.55
N PRO A 46 -22.68 -23.81 26.32
CA PRO A 46 -23.64 -24.76 25.78
C PRO A 46 -23.29 -26.22 26.13
N ARG A 47 -24.36 -27.01 26.28
CA ARG A 47 -24.43 -28.43 26.70
C ARG A 47 -23.55 -29.37 25.86
N PRO A 48 -23.16 -30.54 26.41
CA PRO A 48 -22.29 -31.46 25.68
C PRO A 48 -23.09 -32.25 24.64
N ARG A 49 -22.54 -32.40 23.41
CA ARG A 49 -22.41 -33.72 22.75
C ARG A 49 -21.75 -33.73 21.36
N LEU A 50 -21.03 -34.84 21.18
CA LEU A 50 -20.64 -35.60 19.98
C LEU A 50 -19.38 -35.16 19.20
N ARG A 51 -18.36 -36.02 19.33
CA ARG A 51 -17.10 -36.08 18.55
C ARG A 51 -17.40 -36.02 17.04
N GLN A 52 -16.78 -35.06 16.35
CA GLN A 52 -16.60 -35.10 14.89
C GLN A 52 -15.13 -35.43 14.57
N PRO A 53 -14.87 -36.17 13.48
CA PRO A 53 -13.51 -36.57 13.11
C PRO A 53 -12.70 -35.38 12.56
N THR A 54 -11.40 -35.41 12.83
CA THR A 54 -10.41 -34.38 12.59
C THR A 54 -10.38 -33.94 11.11
N ARG A 55 -10.89 -32.74 10.82
CA ARG A 55 -10.52 -31.98 9.62
C ARG A 55 -9.19 -31.25 9.89
N PRO A 56 -8.29 -31.12 8.90
CA PRO A 56 -7.06 -30.36 9.09
C PRO A 56 -7.38 -28.92 9.50
N ALA A 57 -6.51 -28.33 10.33
CA ALA A 57 -6.73 -27.07 11.03
C ALA A 57 -6.98 -25.89 10.06
N LEU A 58 -8.24 -25.65 9.72
CA LEU A 58 -8.69 -24.37 9.15
C LEU A 58 -8.73 -23.37 10.32
N CYS A 59 -8.02 -22.24 10.20
CA CYS A 59 -8.14 -21.16 11.19
C CYS A 59 -9.63 -20.78 11.37
N PRO A 60 -10.12 -20.60 12.61
CA PRO A 60 -11.51 -20.23 12.84
C PRO A 60 -11.82 -18.89 12.15
N PRO A 61 -13.00 -18.74 11.50
CA PRO A 61 -13.32 -17.59 10.64
C PRO A 61 -13.11 -16.21 11.30
N ARG A 62 -13.34 -16.13 12.62
CA ARG A 62 -13.16 -14.89 13.40
C ARG A 62 -11.68 -14.47 13.51
N LEU A 63 -10.74 -15.43 13.54
CA LEU A 63 -9.31 -15.13 13.60
C LEU A 63 -8.79 -14.68 12.23
N ALA A 64 -9.23 -15.31 11.15
CA ALA A 64 -8.87 -14.91 9.79
C ALA A 64 -9.34 -13.48 9.48
N HIS A 65 -10.55 -13.11 9.92
CA HIS A 65 -11.05 -11.74 9.73
C HIS A 65 -10.27 -10.69 10.54
N ARG A 66 -9.88 -11.02 11.79
CA ARG A 66 -9.04 -10.13 12.61
C ARG A 66 -7.63 -9.97 12.02
N GLU A 67 -7.06 -11.05 11.49
CA GLU A 67 -5.77 -11.01 10.79
C GLU A 67 -5.84 -10.12 9.55
N GLU A 68 -6.89 -10.27 8.74
CA GLU A 68 -7.14 -9.41 7.57
C GLU A 68 -7.24 -7.93 7.95
N MET A 69 -8.05 -7.59 8.95
CA MET A 69 -8.20 -6.20 9.41
C MET A 69 -6.87 -5.61 9.89
N LYS A 70 -6.09 -6.39 10.64
CA LYS A 70 -4.77 -5.97 11.13
C LYS A 70 -3.81 -5.67 9.98
N TRP A 71 -3.75 -6.54 8.97
CA TRP A 71 -2.84 -6.37 7.84
C TRP A 71 -3.26 -5.27 6.89
N ARG A 72 -4.56 -5.08 6.70
CA ARG A 72 -5.10 -3.93 5.97
C ARG A 72 -4.70 -2.62 6.65
N GLN A 73 -4.92 -2.52 7.96
CA GLN A 73 -4.51 -1.34 8.72
C GLN A 73 -2.99 -1.13 8.67
N TRP A 74 -2.20 -2.20 8.74
CA TRP A 74 -0.75 -2.10 8.60
C TRP A 74 -0.31 -1.58 7.21
N ALA A 75 -1.00 -1.97 6.13
CA ALA A 75 -0.70 -1.46 4.79
C ALA A 75 -0.93 0.06 4.71
N ASP A 76 -2.04 0.53 5.27
CA ASP A 76 -2.43 1.95 5.26
C ASP A 76 -1.60 2.79 6.26
N ASP A 77 -1.26 2.25 7.43
CA ASP A 77 -0.57 3.01 8.48
C ASP A 77 0.95 2.96 8.35
N TRP A 78 1.53 1.93 7.74
CA TRP A 78 2.98 1.74 7.66
C TRP A 78 3.48 1.67 6.22
N LEU A 79 2.96 0.73 5.41
CA LEU A 79 3.53 0.44 4.09
C LEU A 79 3.45 1.64 3.13
N VAL A 80 2.33 2.36 3.11
CA VAL A 80 2.16 3.56 2.24
C VAL A 80 3.20 4.65 2.55
N HIS A 81 3.60 4.78 3.82
CA HIS A 81 4.56 5.78 4.26
C HIS A 81 5.99 5.44 3.83
N LEU A 82 6.26 4.19 3.46
CA LEU A 82 7.55 3.77 2.92
C LEU A 82 7.69 4.07 1.42
N ILE A 83 6.58 4.16 0.69
CA ILE A 83 6.59 4.35 -0.78
C ILE A 83 7.19 5.72 -1.13
N SER A 84 6.66 6.79 -0.55
CA SER A 84 7.06 8.16 -0.93
C SER A 84 8.57 8.41 -0.68
N PRO A 85 9.14 8.05 0.47
CA PRO A 85 10.58 8.21 0.69
C PRO A 85 11.45 7.31 -0.20
N ASN A 86 10.93 6.15 -0.65
CA ASN A 86 11.65 5.22 -1.50
C ASN A 86 11.68 5.62 -2.98
N VAL A 87 10.61 6.19 -3.52
CA VAL A 87 10.54 6.60 -4.94
C VAL A 87 11.17 7.99 -5.19
N TYR A 88 11.30 8.79 -4.13
CA TYR A 88 11.89 10.13 -4.17
C TYR A 88 13.23 10.21 -3.41
N ARG A 89 13.96 9.09 -3.28
CA ARG A 89 15.20 9.02 -2.48
C ARG A 89 16.33 9.84 -3.10
N THR A 90 16.49 9.74 -4.42
CA THR A 90 17.50 10.47 -5.19
C THR A 90 16.86 11.41 -6.20
N PRO A 91 17.55 12.48 -6.65
CA PRO A 91 17.02 13.36 -7.69
C PRO A 91 16.68 12.64 -9.00
N ALA A 92 17.45 11.59 -9.34
CA ALA A 92 17.21 10.77 -10.52
C ALA A 92 15.92 9.94 -10.37
N GLU A 93 15.76 9.25 -9.23
CA GLU A 93 14.55 8.48 -8.90
C GLU A 93 13.30 9.39 -8.84
N ALA A 94 13.44 10.61 -8.30
CA ALA A 94 12.34 11.57 -8.24
C ALA A 94 11.92 12.06 -9.64
N LEU A 95 12.88 12.31 -10.53
CA LEU A 95 12.58 12.67 -11.91
C LEU A 95 11.96 11.51 -12.69
N ALA A 96 12.40 10.27 -12.46
CA ALA A 96 11.81 9.08 -13.08
C ALA A 96 10.35 8.88 -12.60
N SER A 97 10.10 9.04 -11.30
CA SER A 97 8.77 8.95 -10.72
C SER A 97 7.81 9.99 -11.29
N PHE A 98 8.26 11.24 -11.44
CA PHE A 98 7.44 12.28 -12.05
C PHE A 98 7.29 12.12 -13.57
N ASP A 99 8.30 11.61 -14.27
CA ASP A 99 8.18 11.28 -15.69
C ASP A 99 7.08 10.23 -15.90
N TYR A 100 7.03 9.21 -15.05
CA TYR A 100 5.97 8.21 -15.03
C TYR A 100 4.60 8.83 -14.77
N ILE A 101 4.44 9.64 -13.71
CA ILE A 101 3.18 10.32 -13.40
C ILE A 101 2.71 11.21 -14.55
N VAL A 102 3.63 11.95 -15.18
CA VAL A 102 3.29 12.86 -16.28
C VAL A 102 2.91 12.09 -17.55
N ARG A 103 3.57 10.97 -17.83
CA ARG A 103 3.23 10.10 -18.96
C ARG A 103 1.86 9.45 -18.79
N GLU A 104 1.57 8.95 -17.59
CA GLU A 104 0.31 8.27 -17.29
C GLU A 104 -0.86 9.26 -17.21
N GLY A 105 -0.63 10.47 -16.70
CA GLY A 105 -1.69 11.46 -16.43
C GLY A 105 -2.13 12.34 -17.60
N LYS A 106 -1.74 12.04 -18.85
CA LYS A 106 -2.19 12.76 -20.07
C LYS A 106 -2.00 14.28 -20.03
N PHE A 107 -0.85 14.77 -19.54
CA PHE A 107 -0.57 16.22 -19.51
C PHE A 107 -0.21 16.78 -20.89
N GLY A 108 -0.49 18.07 -21.10
CA GLY A 108 0.02 18.80 -22.27
C GLY A 108 1.54 18.90 -22.25
N ALA A 109 2.20 18.99 -23.41
CA ALA A 109 3.67 18.90 -23.51
C ALA A 109 4.45 19.90 -22.63
N VAL A 110 3.97 21.15 -22.54
CA VAL A 110 4.60 22.20 -21.73
C VAL A 110 4.28 22.02 -20.24
N GLU A 111 3.03 21.74 -19.91
CA GLU A 111 2.58 21.50 -18.53
C GLU A 111 3.25 20.27 -17.92
N GLY A 112 3.38 19.19 -18.69
CA GLY A 112 4.07 17.97 -18.30
C GLY A 112 5.57 18.20 -18.04
N ALA A 113 6.24 19.02 -18.87
CA ALA A 113 7.64 19.37 -18.62
C ALA A 113 7.81 20.16 -17.32
N VAL A 114 6.97 21.17 -17.08
CA VAL A 114 7.01 21.97 -15.83
C VAL A 114 6.70 21.08 -14.62
N ALA A 115 5.63 20.28 -14.70
CA ALA A 115 5.23 19.35 -13.64
C ALA A 115 6.34 18.33 -13.33
N LYS A 116 7.04 17.83 -14.35
CA LYS A 116 8.14 16.88 -14.17
C LYS A 116 9.27 17.47 -13.33
N TYR A 117 9.82 18.61 -13.73
CA TYR A 117 10.99 19.17 -13.05
C TYR A 117 10.64 19.82 -11.71
N MET A 118 9.57 20.63 -11.66
CA MET A 118 9.15 21.30 -10.42
C MET A 118 8.58 20.31 -9.41
N GLY A 119 7.78 19.34 -9.87
CA GLY A 119 7.21 18.30 -9.03
C GLY A 119 8.27 17.39 -8.44
N ALA A 120 9.22 16.92 -9.26
CA ALA A 120 10.34 16.10 -8.76
C ALA A 120 11.19 16.84 -7.72
N ALA A 121 11.50 18.12 -7.96
CA ALA A 121 12.28 18.92 -7.01
C ALA A 121 11.53 19.11 -5.68
N ALA A 122 10.23 19.45 -5.74
CA ALA A 122 9.39 19.60 -4.56
C ALA A 122 9.29 18.29 -3.77
N MET A 123 9.04 17.17 -4.46
CA MET A 123 8.87 15.86 -3.84
C MET A 123 10.15 15.30 -3.26
N TYR A 124 11.31 15.57 -3.86
CA TYR A 124 12.61 15.23 -3.28
C TYR A 124 12.89 15.97 -1.96
N LEU A 125 12.46 17.23 -1.83
CA LEU A 125 12.58 17.96 -0.57
C LEU A 125 11.57 17.46 0.49
N ILE A 126 10.35 17.16 0.04
CA ILE A 126 9.30 16.58 0.89
C ILE A 126 9.72 15.20 1.41
N SER A 127 10.30 14.34 0.56
CA SER A 127 10.71 12.99 0.94
C SER A 127 11.77 13.00 2.04
N LYS A 128 12.71 13.95 2.00
CA LYS A 128 13.69 14.15 3.09
C LYS A 128 13.04 14.56 4.40
N ARG A 129 12.03 15.44 4.36
CA ARG A 129 11.27 15.79 5.56
C ARG A 129 10.47 14.60 6.08
N LEU A 130 9.85 13.83 5.18
CA LEU A 130 9.07 12.65 5.54
C LEU A 130 9.96 11.57 6.19
N LYS A 131 11.16 11.32 5.63
CA LYS A 131 12.18 10.46 6.22
C LYS A 131 12.46 10.83 7.68
N SER A 132 12.73 12.11 7.94
CA SER A 132 12.99 12.63 9.29
C SER A 132 11.76 12.54 10.21
N ARG A 133 10.55 12.77 9.69
CA ARG A 133 9.31 12.76 10.47
C ARG A 133 8.87 11.36 10.91
N HIS A 134 9.15 10.35 10.08
CA HIS A 134 8.79 8.95 10.36
C HIS A 134 9.90 8.16 11.07
N HIS A 135 11.03 8.79 11.41
CA HIS A 135 12.21 8.12 11.99
C HIS A 135 12.66 6.90 11.18
N LEU A 136 12.61 7.03 9.85
CA LEU A 136 13.07 5.99 8.92
C LEU A 136 14.59 5.86 8.99
N GLN A 137 15.10 4.65 8.72
CA GLN A 137 16.52 4.37 8.72
C GLN A 137 17.26 5.22 7.70
N ASP A 138 18.59 5.30 7.85
CA ASP A 138 19.40 6.11 6.94
C ASP A 138 19.33 5.62 5.50
N ASP A 139 19.22 4.29 5.31
CA ASP A 139 18.78 3.70 4.06
C ASP A 139 17.30 3.32 4.12
N VAL A 140 16.48 4.08 3.40
CA VAL A 140 15.02 3.87 3.31
C VAL A 140 14.68 2.57 2.56
N ARG A 141 15.62 2.02 1.77
CA ARG A 141 15.45 0.72 1.09
C ARG A 141 15.36 -0.42 2.09
N GLU A 142 16.15 -0.38 3.16
CA GLU A 142 16.12 -1.42 4.20
C GLU A 142 14.75 -1.47 4.89
N ASP A 143 14.15 -0.33 5.22
CA ASP A 143 12.80 -0.29 5.80
C ASP A 143 11.75 -0.92 4.87
N LEU A 144 11.90 -0.74 3.54
CA LEU A 144 11.04 -1.35 2.54
C LEU A 144 11.26 -2.87 2.46
N TYR A 145 12.51 -3.33 2.51
CA TYR A 145 12.86 -4.74 2.49
C TYR A 145 12.36 -5.46 3.74
N GLU A 146 12.54 -4.85 4.92
CA GLU A 146 12.02 -5.33 6.18
C GLU A 146 10.49 -5.46 6.14
N ALA A 147 9.79 -4.43 5.62
CA ALA A 147 8.34 -4.46 5.49
C ALA A 147 7.85 -5.58 4.55
N ALA A 148 8.53 -5.75 3.41
CA ALA A 148 8.20 -6.80 2.45
C ALA A 148 8.48 -8.21 3.00
N ASN A 149 9.62 -8.42 3.66
CA ASN A 149 9.95 -9.68 4.30
C ASN A 149 9.00 -9.99 5.46
N LYS A 150 8.59 -8.98 6.24
CA LYS A 150 7.57 -9.10 7.28
C LYS A 150 6.22 -9.54 6.72
N TRP A 151 5.81 -9.00 5.58
CA TRP A 151 4.60 -9.43 4.88
C TRP A 151 4.69 -10.89 4.42
N VAL A 152 5.77 -11.26 3.74
CA VAL A 152 5.98 -12.64 3.26
C VAL A 152 6.02 -13.64 4.42
N ALA A 153 6.68 -13.28 5.52
CA ALA A 153 6.71 -14.09 6.73
C ALA A 153 5.31 -14.27 7.35
N ALA A 154 4.47 -13.25 7.29
CA ALA A 154 3.11 -13.31 7.80
C ALA A 154 2.15 -14.12 6.91
N VAL A 155 2.30 -14.04 5.59
CA VAL A 155 1.61 -14.95 4.67
C VAL A 155 2.03 -16.39 4.99
N GLY A 156 3.32 -16.61 5.26
CA GLY A 156 3.86 -17.91 5.58
C GLY A 156 4.06 -18.79 4.33
N LYS A 157 4.46 -20.04 4.56
CA LYS A 157 4.75 -21.01 3.46
C LYS A 157 3.58 -21.96 3.18
N ASP A 158 2.63 -22.05 4.10
CA ASP A 158 1.54 -23.04 4.08
C ASP A 158 0.33 -22.58 3.25
N ARG A 159 0.27 -21.30 2.87
CA ARG A 159 -0.81 -20.70 2.08
C ARG A 159 -0.26 -19.84 0.95
N PRO A 160 -0.89 -19.84 -0.24
CA PRO A 160 -0.43 -19.01 -1.36
C PRO A 160 -0.69 -17.51 -1.14
N PHE A 161 -1.74 -17.16 -0.40
CA PHE A 161 -2.15 -15.79 -0.05
C PHE A 161 -2.48 -15.70 1.45
N MET A 162 -2.54 -14.49 2.01
CA MET A 162 -3.02 -14.27 3.38
C MET A 162 -4.44 -14.83 3.55
N GLY A 163 -5.30 -14.66 2.53
CA GLY A 163 -6.65 -15.23 2.46
C GLY A 163 -6.72 -16.76 2.29
N GLY A 164 -5.59 -17.47 2.25
CA GLY A 164 -5.55 -18.91 1.99
C GLY A 164 -5.43 -19.18 0.49
N GLN A 165 -6.41 -19.89 -0.09
CA GLN A 165 -6.38 -20.29 -1.51
C GLN A 165 -6.72 -19.15 -2.49
N LYS A 166 -7.42 -18.12 -2.02
CA LYS A 166 -7.77 -16.93 -2.79
C LYS A 166 -7.28 -15.69 -2.03
N PRO A 167 -6.93 -14.61 -2.73
CA PRO A 167 -6.55 -13.38 -2.06
C PRO A 167 -7.72 -12.76 -1.31
N ASN A 168 -7.43 -12.20 -0.14
CA ASN A 168 -8.41 -11.42 0.62
C ASN A 168 -8.14 -9.91 0.52
N LEU A 169 -8.87 -9.09 1.29
CA LEU A 169 -8.69 -7.64 1.28
C LEU A 169 -7.30 -7.19 1.74
N ALA A 170 -6.64 -7.96 2.63
CA ALA A 170 -5.28 -7.64 3.05
C ALA A 170 -4.26 -7.89 1.92
N ASP A 171 -4.39 -9.00 1.20
CA ASP A 171 -3.56 -9.26 0.02
C ASP A 171 -3.73 -8.16 -1.04
N LEU A 172 -4.98 -7.75 -1.29
CA LEU A 172 -5.30 -6.67 -2.23
C LEU A 172 -4.77 -5.31 -1.78
N ALA A 173 -4.84 -4.98 -0.49
CA ALA A 173 -4.32 -3.73 0.06
C ALA A 173 -2.80 -3.64 -0.12
N VAL A 174 -2.06 -4.69 0.26
CA VAL A 174 -0.60 -4.72 0.11
C VAL A 174 -0.21 -4.71 -1.36
N TYR A 175 -0.88 -5.50 -2.19
CA TYR A 175 -0.61 -5.54 -3.63
C TYR A 175 -0.84 -4.16 -4.28
N GLY A 176 -1.97 -3.51 -3.96
CA GLY A 176 -2.31 -2.19 -4.48
C GLY A 176 -1.28 -1.13 -4.11
N VAL A 177 -0.78 -1.13 -2.87
CA VAL A 177 0.26 -0.19 -2.42
C VAL A 177 1.59 -0.42 -3.14
N LEU A 178 2.01 -1.68 -3.29
CA LEU A 178 3.26 -2.02 -3.97
C LEU A 178 3.21 -1.74 -5.49
N ARG A 179 2.04 -1.93 -6.10
CA ARG A 179 1.81 -1.70 -7.53
C ARG A 179 2.07 -0.26 -7.95
N VAL A 180 1.90 0.71 -7.04
CA VAL A 180 2.20 2.13 -7.29
C VAL A 180 3.67 2.36 -7.66
N MET A 181 4.58 1.46 -7.24
CA MET A 181 6.00 1.56 -7.56
C MET A 181 6.40 0.82 -8.84
N GLU A 182 5.49 0.09 -9.50
CA GLU A 182 5.82 -0.64 -10.74
C GLU A 182 6.45 0.28 -11.79
N GLY A 183 7.55 -0.19 -12.40
CA GLY A 183 8.30 0.58 -13.40
C GLY A 183 9.30 1.59 -12.81
N LEU A 184 9.45 1.64 -11.49
CA LEU A 184 10.46 2.44 -10.79
C LEU A 184 11.57 1.55 -10.22
N GLU A 185 12.77 2.12 -10.07
CA GLU A 185 13.94 1.44 -9.51
C GLU A 185 13.65 0.83 -8.12
N ALA A 186 12.82 1.49 -7.31
CA ALA A 186 12.39 1.01 -6.00
C ALA A 186 11.69 -0.35 -6.05
N PHE A 187 10.92 -0.61 -7.09
CA PHE A 187 10.21 -1.86 -7.26
C PHE A 187 11.13 -2.97 -7.74
N ASP A 188 12.05 -2.67 -8.67
CA ASP A 188 13.05 -3.63 -9.13
C ASP A 188 13.96 -4.06 -7.98
N ASP A 189 14.39 -3.11 -7.15
CA ASP A 189 15.15 -3.34 -5.92
C ASP A 189 14.38 -4.23 -4.95
N LEU A 190 13.10 -3.94 -4.70
CA LEU A 190 12.23 -4.75 -3.85
C LEU A 190 12.12 -6.19 -4.37
N MET A 191 11.98 -6.37 -5.67
CA MET A 191 11.85 -7.69 -6.30
C MET A 191 13.15 -8.50 -6.31
N CYS A 192 14.30 -7.82 -6.29
CA CYS A 192 15.62 -8.46 -6.28
C CYS A 192 16.11 -8.80 -4.87
N HIS A 193 15.86 -7.94 -3.89
CA HIS A 193 16.43 -8.05 -2.54
C HIS A 193 15.48 -8.67 -1.51
N THR A 194 14.27 -9.05 -1.92
CA THR A 194 13.29 -9.68 -1.02
C THR A 194 12.65 -10.93 -1.62
N HIS A 195 12.00 -11.71 -0.77
CA HIS A 195 11.27 -12.91 -1.19
C HIS A 195 9.81 -12.63 -1.58
N ILE A 196 9.44 -11.37 -1.85
CA ILE A 196 8.05 -10.99 -2.13
C ILE A 196 7.59 -11.36 -3.55
N LYS A 197 8.54 -11.45 -4.49
CA LYS A 197 8.28 -11.67 -5.92
C LYS A 197 7.34 -12.85 -6.22
N PRO A 198 7.51 -14.06 -5.64
CA PRO A 198 6.60 -15.16 -5.91
C PRO A 198 5.16 -14.90 -5.46
N TRP A 199 4.95 -14.20 -4.34
CA TRP A 199 3.61 -13.82 -3.88
C TRP A 199 3.01 -12.74 -4.79
N TYR A 200 3.81 -11.75 -5.20
CA TYR A 200 3.37 -10.66 -6.06
C TYR A 200 2.86 -11.18 -7.42
N LEU A 201 3.62 -12.07 -8.07
CA LEU A 201 3.22 -12.66 -9.35
C LEU A 201 1.96 -13.54 -9.24
N ARG A 202 1.76 -14.21 -8.09
CA ARG A 202 0.50 -14.93 -7.83
C ARG A 202 -0.68 -13.96 -7.72
N MET A 203 -0.49 -12.80 -7.10
CA MET A 203 -1.52 -11.76 -7.01
C MET A 203 -1.87 -11.19 -8.37
N GLU A 204 -0.85 -10.84 -9.16
CA GLU A 204 -1.04 -10.30 -10.51
C GLU A 204 -1.85 -11.28 -11.38
N LYS A 205 -1.48 -12.57 -11.36
CA LYS A 205 -2.21 -13.62 -12.06
C LYS A 205 -3.66 -13.76 -11.55
N ALA A 206 -3.85 -13.76 -10.24
CA ALA A 206 -5.19 -13.88 -9.65
C ALA A 206 -6.10 -12.71 -10.00
N ILE A 207 -5.55 -11.50 -10.13
CA ILE A 207 -6.29 -10.30 -10.56
C ILE A 207 -6.61 -10.35 -12.06
N ALA A 208 -5.67 -10.82 -12.89
CA ALA A 208 -5.88 -10.97 -14.33
C ALA A 208 -6.95 -12.03 -14.66
N GLU A 209 -7.07 -13.08 -13.84
CA GLU A 209 -8.07 -14.14 -13.99
C GLU A 209 -9.42 -13.81 -13.33
N ALA A 210 -9.53 -12.70 -12.59
CA ALA A 210 -10.76 -12.29 -11.95
C ALA A 210 -11.78 -11.82 -13.01
N PRO A 211 -13.03 -12.32 -13.00
CA PRO A 211 -14.08 -11.82 -13.89
C PRO A 211 -14.30 -10.31 -13.63
N GLN A 212 -14.26 -9.52 -14.70
CA GLN A 212 -14.59 -8.09 -14.71
C GLN A 212 -16.10 -7.88 -14.51
#